data_AF-A0A7V1UNE0-F1
#
_entry.id   AF-A0A7V1UNE0-F1
#
_cell.length_a   1.000
_cell.length_b   1.000
_cell.length_c   1.000
_cell.angle_alpha   90.00
_cell.angle_beta   90.00
_cell.angle_gamma   90.00
#
_symmetry.space_group_name_H-M   'P 1'
#
loop_
_entity.id
_entity.type
_entity.pdbx_description
1 polymer ?
#
loop_
_entity_poly.entity_id
_entity_poly.type
_entity_poly.pdbx_seq_one_letter_code
_entity_poly.pdbx_strand_id
1 'polypeptide(L)'
;MQKIAILYDASQAVMSTFDLDEVLAQILAILRDYFQIETGAVLLYDPGAKELYARKKFNREGTYDVRIPMGEGLIGSAARLKRPVYAGDVLKDPRYINTVPSTRSELAIPLLIRDEVVGVLDMQSDRPHFFDNETIDLLTLFSTQASIAIENARLYSLEQRRARQLEAINAVARQTTAVIELDELLDKVCIAVLERFTTDHVSILLLEKGQLLLRAQRGNLTPLMAEGDVIPTSAGLTSQALISAKTVLQNDVSGSRDYVPGYAEAKAEVCVPLIFFGEKLGVLVLDSKTPHAFLEGDIPPLESVADICAAAIQNAHHFESAKQLAYLDGLTGIFNRRFFEMRIVEELERAQRYKSDLSVIMLDIDNFKKLNDEFGHLLGDEVLRQVSSILQQHLRKGDVVCRYGGEEFAILLPQANIESALEVAEKLRRTIEAWHFPGVPRPVTVSVGAANFPDFGETRDEVVSAADTALYTAKQEGRNRVMSAAASSAAKPGAGTTKSRKTNA
;
A
#
# COMPACT_ATOMS: atom_id res chain seq x y z
N MET A 1 26.80 27.35 46.50
CA MET A 1 25.36 26.97 46.57
C MET A 1 24.53 27.62 45.46
N GLN A 2 24.65 28.93 45.20
CA GLN A 2 23.82 29.62 44.20
C GLN A 2 24.00 29.12 42.74
N LYS A 3 25.22 28.77 42.29
CA LYS A 3 25.47 28.24 40.94
C LYS A 3 24.88 26.83 40.68
N ILE A 4 24.81 25.97 41.71
CA ILE A 4 24.27 24.60 41.59
C ILE A 4 22.74 24.61 41.48
N ALA A 5 22.07 25.49 42.23
CA ALA A 5 20.62 25.65 42.14
C ALA A 5 20.19 26.11 40.73
N ILE A 6 20.98 27.01 40.13
CA ILE A 6 20.68 27.52 38.79
C ILE A 6 20.97 26.48 37.71
N LEU A 7 22.00 25.64 37.88
CA LEU A 7 22.24 24.51 37.00
C LEU A 7 21.10 23.48 37.05
N TYR A 8 20.50 23.28 38.22
CA TYR A 8 19.31 22.45 38.38
C TYR A 8 18.09 23.03 37.65
N ASP A 9 17.83 24.33 37.79
CA ASP A 9 16.73 25.02 37.09
C ASP A 9 16.91 25.02 35.57
N ALA A 10 18.13 25.26 35.10
CA ALA A 10 18.51 25.17 33.70
C ALA A 10 18.31 23.74 33.15
N SER A 11 18.67 22.72 33.93
CA SER A 11 18.47 21.32 33.53
C SER A 11 16.99 20.95 33.47
N GLN A 12 16.18 21.43 34.42
CA GLN A 12 14.72 21.24 34.41
C GLN A 12 14.06 21.92 33.22
N ALA A 13 14.49 23.14 32.86
CA ALA A 13 13.96 23.87 31.73
C ALA A 13 14.17 23.12 30.41
N VAL A 14 15.36 22.55 30.18
CA VAL A 14 15.64 21.79 28.95
C VAL A 14 14.90 20.45 28.92
N MET A 15 14.59 19.87 30.09
CA MET A 15 13.80 18.64 30.21
C MET A 15 12.28 18.85 30.09
N SER A 16 11.78 20.09 30.03
CA SER A 16 10.35 20.38 30.05
C SER A 16 9.66 20.29 28.68
N THR A 17 10.43 20.10 27.60
CA THR A 17 9.91 20.00 26.23
C THR A 17 10.46 18.77 25.53
N PHE A 18 9.68 18.26 24.58
CA PHE A 18 10.03 17.11 23.75
C PHE A 18 10.20 17.48 22.27
N ASP A 19 10.10 18.78 21.94
CA ASP A 19 10.41 19.29 20.61
C ASP A 19 11.90 19.58 20.50
N LEU A 20 12.57 18.97 19.50
CA LEU A 20 14.02 19.08 19.35
C LEU A 20 14.46 20.52 19.12
N ASP A 21 13.74 21.30 18.33
CA ASP A 21 14.14 22.67 18.01
C ASP A 21 13.90 23.61 19.20
N GLU A 22 12.90 23.34 20.05
CA GLU A 22 12.72 24.02 21.34
C GLU A 22 13.80 23.66 22.36
N VAL A 23 14.13 22.37 22.52
CA VAL A 23 15.23 21.90 23.39
C VAL A 23 16.53 22.61 23.02
N LEU A 24 16.87 22.63 21.72
CA LEU A 24 18.08 23.29 21.23
C LEU A 24 18.05 24.81 21.46
N ALA A 25 16.88 25.44 21.31
CA ALA A 25 16.74 26.87 21.59
C ALA A 25 16.94 27.20 23.07
N GLN A 26 16.37 26.38 23.97
CA GLN A 26 16.54 26.55 25.42
C GLN A 26 17.98 26.31 25.86
N ILE A 27 18.65 25.30 25.32
CA ILE A 27 20.09 25.06 25.56
C ILE A 27 20.88 26.34 25.24
N LEU A 28 20.69 26.92 24.05
CA LEU A 28 21.39 28.13 23.65
C LEU A 28 20.98 29.36 24.48
N ALA A 29 19.71 29.48 24.86
CA ALA A 29 19.23 30.57 25.72
C ALA A 29 19.89 30.51 27.10
N ILE A 30 20.05 29.33 27.69
CA ILE A 30 20.75 29.14 28.96
C ILE A 30 22.23 29.54 28.84
N LEU A 31 22.90 29.15 27.76
CA LEU A 31 24.30 29.53 27.53
C LEU A 31 24.46 31.05 27.42
N ARG A 32 23.55 31.71 26.71
CA ARG A 32 23.54 33.17 26.58
C ARG A 32 23.22 33.86 27.89
N ASP A 33 22.09 33.53 28.51
CA ASP A 33 21.50 34.29 29.61
C ASP A 33 22.20 34.01 30.95
N TYR A 34 22.67 32.77 31.15
CA TYR A 34 23.31 32.37 32.41
C TYR A 34 24.83 32.39 32.34
N PHE A 35 25.41 31.76 31.33
CA PHE A 35 26.87 31.69 31.19
C PHE A 35 27.47 32.91 30.50
N GLN A 36 26.63 33.88 30.07
CA GLN A 36 27.05 35.11 29.40
C GLN A 36 27.91 34.82 28.16
N ILE A 37 27.60 33.72 27.48
CA ILE A 37 28.29 33.30 26.25
C ILE A 37 27.62 34.04 25.11
N GLU A 38 28.41 34.83 24.38
CA GLU A 38 27.87 35.67 23.32
C GLU A 38 27.78 34.97 21.98
N THR A 39 28.52 33.87 21.78
CA THR A 39 28.51 33.08 20.53
C THR A 39 28.45 31.59 20.87
N GLY A 40 27.47 30.87 20.31
CA GLY A 40 27.34 29.43 20.55
C GLY A 40 26.53 28.70 19.49
N ALA A 41 26.76 27.39 19.40
CA ALA A 41 26.06 26.50 18.50
C ALA A 41 25.91 25.10 19.09
N VAL A 42 24.81 24.44 18.74
CA VAL A 42 24.66 22.99 18.90
C VAL A 42 24.83 22.34 17.54
N LEU A 43 25.85 21.51 17.42
CA LEU A 43 26.08 20.66 16.26
C LEU A 43 25.57 19.25 16.56
N LEU A 44 24.84 18.67 15.61
CA LEU A 44 24.35 17.30 15.71
C LEU A 44 25.23 16.39 14.85
N TYR A 45 25.42 15.16 15.31
CA TYR A 45 26.17 14.15 14.55
C TYR A 45 25.26 13.47 13.52
N ASP A 46 25.73 13.38 12.28
CA ASP A 46 25.17 12.55 11.21
C ASP A 46 26.02 11.27 11.10
N PRO A 47 25.49 10.10 11.52
CA PRO A 47 26.21 8.83 11.44
C PRO A 47 26.51 8.37 10.01
N GLY A 48 25.68 8.76 9.03
CA GLY A 48 25.82 8.36 7.63
C GLY A 48 26.98 9.09 6.95
N ALA A 49 27.06 10.41 7.16
CA ALA A 49 28.15 11.24 6.64
C ALA A 49 29.41 11.20 7.52
N LYS A 50 29.30 10.75 8.78
CA LYS A 50 30.37 10.82 9.81
C LYS A 50 30.84 12.26 10.09
N GLU A 51 29.91 13.19 10.03
CA GLU A 51 30.15 14.63 10.15
C GLU A 51 29.21 15.27 11.17
N LEU A 52 29.66 16.36 11.77
CA LEU A 52 28.87 17.23 12.63
C LEU A 52 28.31 18.38 11.80
N TYR A 53 27.03 18.69 11.95
CA TYR A 53 26.40 19.83 11.28
C TYR A 53 25.72 20.74 12.29
N ALA A 54 25.83 22.05 12.10
CA ALA A 54 25.21 23.02 13.00
C ALA A 54 23.68 22.97 12.84
N ARG A 55 22.96 22.53 13.88
CA ARG A 55 21.49 22.51 13.87
C ARG A 55 20.90 23.83 14.36
N LYS A 56 21.53 24.46 15.36
CA LYS A 56 21.08 25.75 15.90
C LYS A 56 22.27 26.56 16.40
N LYS A 57 22.21 27.89 16.23
CA LYS A 57 23.30 28.82 16.55
C LYS A 57 22.77 30.20 16.92
N PHE A 58 23.55 30.99 17.66
CA PHE A 58 23.28 32.42 17.89
C PHE A 58 24.57 33.24 17.78
N ASN A 59 24.42 34.49 17.32
CA ASN A 59 25.49 35.48 17.12
C ASN A 59 26.69 35.01 16.26
N ARG A 60 26.43 34.09 15.32
CA ARG A 60 27.34 33.72 14.23
C ARG A 60 26.85 34.37 12.94
N GLU A 61 27.56 35.37 12.43
CA GLU A 61 27.28 35.94 11.10
C GLU A 61 27.64 34.93 9.99
N GLY A 62 26.75 34.77 9.01
CA GLY A 62 26.98 33.94 7.81
C GLY A 62 26.10 32.67 7.68
N THR A 63 25.66 32.41 6.45
CA THR A 63 25.09 31.13 5.99
C THR A 63 26.23 30.17 5.68
N TYR A 64 26.68 29.41 6.66
CA TYR A 64 27.50 28.24 6.39
C TYR A 64 26.86 27.01 7.00
N ASP A 65 26.37 26.12 6.14
CA ASP A 65 26.18 24.69 6.41
C ASP A 65 27.57 24.02 6.50
N VAL A 66 28.41 24.44 7.46
CA VAL A 66 29.71 23.78 7.66
C VAL A 66 29.44 22.41 8.25
N ARG A 67 29.76 21.37 7.48
CA ARG A 67 29.89 20.02 7.99
C ARG A 67 31.33 19.83 8.47
N ILE A 68 31.49 19.41 9.71
CA ILE A 68 32.80 19.23 10.36
C ILE A 68 33.03 17.73 10.52
N PRO A 69 34.01 17.15 9.81
CA PRO A 69 34.39 15.76 9.98
C PRO A 69 34.82 15.44 11.41
N MET A 70 34.57 14.20 11.82
CA MET A 70 35.04 13.68 13.10
C MET A 70 36.57 13.84 13.21
N GLY A 71 37.01 14.52 14.27
CA GLY A 71 38.41 14.75 14.55
C GLY A 71 39.05 15.96 13.89
N GLU A 72 38.29 16.71 13.08
CA GLU A 72 38.73 17.96 12.47
C GLU A 72 38.38 19.17 13.34
N GLY A 73 39.31 20.12 13.42
CA GLY A 73 39.18 21.31 14.26
C GLY A 73 38.99 21.01 15.76
N LEU A 74 38.60 22.03 16.52
CA LEU A 74 38.28 21.89 17.96
C LEU A 74 37.00 21.08 18.17
N ILE A 75 35.95 21.38 17.40
CA ILE A 75 34.62 20.74 17.44
C ILE A 75 34.70 19.24 17.11
N GLY A 76 35.28 18.86 15.97
CA GLY A 76 35.43 17.46 15.60
C GLY A 76 36.41 16.73 16.52
N SER A 77 37.44 17.40 17.05
CA SER A 77 38.32 16.81 18.07
C SER A 77 37.57 16.47 19.34
N ALA A 78 36.66 17.33 19.83
CA ALA A 78 35.86 17.07 21.01
C ALA A 78 34.97 15.83 20.84
N ALA A 79 34.33 15.71 19.68
CA ALA A 79 33.54 14.53 19.33
C ALA A 79 34.39 13.25 19.26
N ARG A 80 35.52 13.27 18.56
CA ARG A 80 36.42 12.10 18.43
C ARG A 80 37.00 11.66 19.78
N LEU A 81 37.43 12.62 20.60
CA LEU A 81 38.08 12.36 21.89
C LEU A 81 37.07 12.06 23.01
N LYS A 82 35.77 12.32 22.80
CA LYS A 82 34.69 12.17 23.79
C LYS A 82 34.99 12.90 25.11
N ARG A 83 35.67 14.04 25.05
CA ARG A 83 35.95 14.93 26.18
C ARG A 83 35.95 16.41 25.75
N PRO A 84 35.74 17.36 26.67
CA PRO A 84 35.86 18.79 26.37
C PRO A 84 37.21 19.13 25.74
N VAL A 85 37.19 20.01 24.74
CA VAL A 85 38.39 20.57 24.10
C VAL A 85 38.31 22.08 24.20
N TYR A 86 39.33 22.68 24.81
CA TYR A 86 39.40 24.12 25.06
C TYR A 86 40.65 24.72 24.40
N ALA A 87 40.45 25.84 23.70
CA ALA A 87 41.51 26.73 23.23
C ALA A 87 41.38 28.09 23.92
N GLY A 88 42.29 28.39 24.85
CA GLY A 88 42.31 29.67 25.57
C GLY A 88 42.72 30.87 24.72
N ASP A 89 43.42 30.65 23.61
CA ASP A 89 43.69 31.67 22.59
C ASP A 89 43.68 30.98 21.22
N VAL A 90 42.59 31.09 20.47
CA VAL A 90 42.40 30.36 19.21
C VAL A 90 43.42 30.78 18.13
N LEU A 91 43.97 31.99 18.22
CA LEU A 91 45.03 32.45 17.31
C LEU A 91 46.34 31.67 17.47
N LYS A 92 46.49 30.93 18.57
CA LYS A 92 47.65 30.09 18.86
C LYS A 92 47.37 28.59 18.69
N ASP A 93 46.12 28.22 18.41
CA ASP A 93 45.73 26.83 18.25
C ASP A 93 45.56 26.48 16.75
N PRO A 94 46.42 25.63 16.17
CA PRO A 94 46.34 25.29 14.75
C PRO A 94 45.08 24.49 14.38
N ARG A 95 44.31 24.02 15.36
CA ARG A 95 43.03 23.32 15.15
C ARG A 95 41.86 24.30 15.03
N TYR A 96 42.07 25.59 15.24
CA TYR A 96 40.99 26.55 15.13
C TYR A 96 40.53 26.69 13.67
N ILE A 97 39.25 26.41 13.42
CA ILE A 97 38.62 26.66 12.12
C ILE A 97 37.98 28.03 12.21
N ASN A 98 38.57 29.02 11.51
CA ASN A 98 38.13 30.41 11.56
C ASN A 98 36.77 30.59 10.86
N THR A 99 35.71 30.37 11.63
CA THR A 99 34.31 30.56 11.22
C THR A 99 33.72 31.85 11.79
N VAL A 100 34.33 32.42 12.82
CA VAL A 100 33.90 33.65 13.49
C VAL A 100 35.16 34.49 13.75
N PRO A 101 35.45 35.51 12.92
CA PRO A 101 36.73 36.23 12.98
C PRO A 101 37.04 36.91 14.32
N SER A 102 36.01 37.27 15.09
CA SER A 102 36.15 37.91 16.40
C SER A 102 36.53 36.94 17.52
N THR A 103 36.44 35.62 17.31
CA THR A 103 36.69 34.63 18.35
C THR A 103 38.15 34.65 18.80
N ARG A 104 38.34 34.71 20.12
CA ARG A 104 39.63 34.65 20.82
C ARG A 104 39.76 33.42 21.69
N SER A 105 38.68 32.85 22.22
CA SER A 105 38.71 31.55 22.89
C SER A 105 37.49 30.71 22.50
N GLU A 106 37.67 29.38 22.47
CA GLU A 106 36.63 28.43 22.05
C GLU A 106 36.65 27.19 22.95
N LEU A 107 35.46 26.77 23.36
CA LEU A 107 35.20 25.56 24.14
C LEU A 107 34.20 24.67 23.39
N ALA A 108 34.65 23.48 23.03
CA ALA A 108 33.82 22.45 22.42
C ALA A 108 33.60 21.29 23.41
N ILE A 109 32.34 21.00 23.74
CA ILE A 109 31.96 19.92 24.66
C ILE A 109 31.15 18.88 23.90
N PRO A 110 31.57 17.60 23.89
CA PRO A 110 30.78 16.56 23.25
C PRO A 110 29.49 16.30 24.03
N LEU A 111 28.42 16.07 23.28
CA LEU A 111 27.13 15.62 23.82
C LEU A 111 27.08 14.10 23.68
N LEU A 112 26.99 13.40 24.80
CA LEU A 112 27.17 11.95 24.88
C LEU A 112 25.94 11.24 25.45
N ILE A 113 25.57 10.13 24.83
CA ILE A 113 24.57 9.18 25.35
C ILE A 113 25.15 7.79 25.31
N ARG A 114 25.30 7.14 26.47
CA ARG A 114 25.85 5.77 26.58
C ARG A 114 27.15 5.62 25.79
N ASP A 115 28.07 6.58 25.97
CA ASP A 115 29.34 6.73 25.27
C ASP A 115 29.26 7.06 23.77
N GLU A 116 28.09 7.20 23.16
CA GLU A 116 27.94 7.62 21.77
C GLU A 116 27.79 9.13 21.62
N VAL A 117 28.41 9.69 20.57
CA VAL A 117 28.35 11.13 20.29
C VAL A 117 27.04 11.44 19.59
N VAL A 118 26.16 12.18 20.25
CA VAL A 118 24.92 12.69 19.65
C VAL A 118 25.11 14.06 19.00
N GLY A 119 26.14 14.78 19.42
CA GLY A 119 26.49 16.11 18.92
C GLY A 119 27.65 16.76 19.66
N VAL A 120 27.87 18.05 19.42
CA VAL A 120 28.84 18.89 20.13
C VAL A 120 28.20 20.23 20.44
N LEU A 121 28.39 20.68 21.68
CA LEU A 121 28.08 22.04 22.09
C LEU A 121 29.34 22.90 21.93
N ASP A 122 29.27 23.88 21.04
CA ASP A 122 30.35 24.80 20.68
C ASP A 122 30.05 26.20 21.24
N MET A 123 31.02 26.79 21.91
CA MET A 123 30.90 28.07 22.60
C MET A 123 32.16 28.89 22.37
N GLN A 124 31.98 30.17 22.04
CA GLN A 124 33.06 31.07 21.61
C GLN A 124 32.98 32.41 22.33
N SER A 125 34.13 33.03 22.54
CA SER A 125 34.25 34.36 23.14
C SER A 125 35.27 35.20 22.39
N ASP A 126 35.04 36.50 22.31
CA ASP A 126 35.97 37.52 21.81
C ASP A 126 37.09 37.86 22.80
N ARG A 127 37.07 37.27 24.00
CA ARG A 127 38.09 37.41 25.04
C ARG A 127 38.99 36.17 25.09
N PRO A 128 40.31 36.32 25.14
CA PRO A 128 41.20 35.21 25.43
C PRO A 128 40.98 34.73 26.87
N HIS A 129 41.16 33.43 27.10
CA HIS A 129 41.03 32.78 28.40
C HIS A 129 39.67 32.98 29.10
N PHE A 130 38.58 33.13 28.32
CA PHE A 130 37.25 33.40 28.87
C PHE A 130 36.71 32.25 29.72
N PHE A 131 36.96 31.00 29.32
CA PHE A 131 36.48 29.82 30.04
C PHE A 131 37.52 29.36 31.06
N ASP A 132 37.24 29.57 32.35
CA ASP A 132 38.04 29.00 33.44
C ASP A 132 37.63 27.55 33.75
N ASN A 133 38.41 26.86 34.58
CA ASN A 133 38.15 25.45 34.89
C ASN A 133 36.79 25.23 35.57
N GLU A 134 36.36 26.15 36.45
CA GLU A 134 35.05 26.06 37.10
C GLU A 134 33.91 26.16 36.08
N THR A 135 34.02 27.06 35.10
CA THR A 135 33.05 27.25 34.03
C THR A 135 33.02 26.04 33.11
N ILE A 136 34.17 25.48 32.75
CA ILE A 136 34.27 24.26 31.93
C ILE A 136 33.59 23.08 32.64
N ASP A 137 33.82 22.90 33.94
CA ASP A 137 33.20 21.83 34.72
C ASP A 137 31.67 21.99 34.78
N LEU A 138 31.17 23.21 35.01
CA LEU A 138 29.74 23.51 35.03
C LEU A 138 29.08 23.28 33.67
N LEU A 139 29.71 23.73 32.58
CA LEU A 139 29.21 23.52 31.22
C LEU A 139 29.24 22.04 30.81
N THR A 140 30.22 21.28 31.29
CA THR A 140 30.31 19.83 31.08
C THR A 140 29.19 19.09 31.83
N LEU A 141 28.88 19.53 33.05
CA LEU A 141 27.76 18.97 33.80
C LEU A 141 26.42 19.30 33.12
N PHE A 142 26.26 20.54 32.63
CA PHE A 142 25.10 20.94 31.84
C PHE A 142 24.96 20.13 30.55
N SER A 143 26.08 19.88 29.84
CA SER A 143 26.07 19.15 28.57
C SER A 143 25.55 17.72 28.73
N THR A 144 25.75 17.11 29.90
CA THR A 144 25.21 15.78 30.22
C THR A 144 23.67 15.80 30.21
N GLN A 145 23.05 16.81 30.83
CA GLN A 145 21.60 16.97 30.84
C GLN A 145 21.05 17.37 29.47
N ALA A 146 21.76 18.27 28.77
CA ALA A 146 21.44 18.65 27.39
C ALA A 146 21.46 17.43 26.45
N SER A 147 22.42 16.52 26.62
CA SER A 147 22.51 15.28 25.83
C SER A 147 21.26 14.43 26.02
N ILE A 148 20.83 14.23 27.28
CA ILE A 148 19.64 13.43 27.61
C ILE A 148 18.38 14.04 27.01
N ALA A 149 18.22 15.37 27.13
CA ALA A 149 17.05 16.05 26.59
C ALA A 149 16.99 15.99 25.05
N ILE A 150 18.13 16.15 24.37
CA ILE A 150 18.22 16.00 22.91
C ILE A 150 17.82 14.60 22.48
N GLU A 151 18.27 13.57 23.21
CA GLU A 151 17.91 12.18 22.93
C GLU A 151 16.41 11.91 23.15
N ASN A 152 15.86 12.40 24.25
CA ASN A 152 14.43 12.26 24.55
C ASN A 152 13.56 12.95 23.48
N ALA A 153 13.93 14.15 23.04
CA ALA A 153 13.21 14.87 21.99
C ALA A 153 13.29 14.14 20.64
N ARG A 154 14.45 13.56 20.31
CA ARG A 154 14.62 12.72 19.11
C ARG A 154 13.75 11.46 19.16
N LEU A 155 13.77 10.74 20.28
CA LEU A 155 12.96 9.53 20.48
C LEU A 155 11.46 9.84 20.43
N TYR A 156 11.01 10.92 21.09
CA TYR A 156 9.62 11.34 21.07
C TYR A 156 9.15 11.74 19.67
N SER A 157 9.98 12.48 18.93
CA SER A 157 9.69 12.84 17.52
C SER A 157 9.57 11.61 16.63
N LEU A 158 10.40 10.58 16.86
CA LEU A 158 10.33 9.32 16.14
C LEU A 158 9.04 8.54 16.47
N GLU A 159 8.69 8.44 17.76
CA GLU A 159 7.47 7.78 18.20
C GLU A 159 6.21 8.50 17.69
N GLN A 160 6.18 9.84 17.71
CA GLN A 160 5.08 10.60 17.09
C GLN A 160 5.01 10.39 15.59
N ARG A 161 6.14 10.33 14.88
CA ARG A 161 6.16 10.06 13.44
C ARG A 161 5.59 8.68 13.13
N ARG A 162 5.96 7.66 13.92
CA ARG A 162 5.39 6.31 13.85
C ARG A 162 3.90 6.29 14.17
N ALA A 163 3.46 6.99 15.22
CA ALA A 163 2.06 7.07 15.59
C ALA A 163 1.21 7.75 14.49
N ARG A 164 1.69 8.87 13.93
CA ARG A 164 1.03 9.55 12.79
C ARG A 164 1.00 8.67 11.54
N GLN A 165 2.07 7.91 11.27
CA GLN A 165 2.08 6.92 10.19
C GLN A 165 1.02 5.83 10.41
N LEU A 166 0.92 5.27 11.61
CA LEU A 166 -0.10 4.28 11.97
C LEU A 166 -1.52 4.85 11.95
N GLU A 167 -1.71 6.09 12.39
CA GLU A 167 -3.00 6.78 12.31
C GLU A 167 -3.40 7.06 10.87
N ALA A 168 -2.47 7.49 10.01
CA ALA A 168 -2.70 7.65 8.59
C ALA A 168 -3.05 6.30 7.94
N ILE A 169 -2.31 5.23 8.25
CA ILE A 169 -2.60 3.86 7.83
C ILE A 169 -4.03 3.46 8.25
N ASN A 170 -4.41 3.70 9.50
CA ASN A 170 -5.72 3.36 10.03
C ASN A 170 -6.86 4.25 9.52
N ALA A 171 -6.58 5.51 9.17
CA ALA A 171 -7.54 6.43 8.56
C ALA A 171 -7.79 6.05 7.10
N VAL A 172 -6.73 5.71 6.36
CA VAL A 172 -6.81 5.16 5.00
C VAL A 172 -7.55 3.83 5.04
N ALA A 173 -7.17 2.88 5.90
CA ALA A 173 -7.85 1.59 6.04
C ALA A 173 -9.36 1.72 6.34
N ARG A 174 -9.76 2.76 7.10
CA ARG A 174 -11.18 3.08 7.36
C ARG A 174 -11.89 3.73 6.18
N GLN A 175 -11.17 4.41 5.29
CA GLN A 175 -11.69 4.88 4.00
C GLN A 175 -11.63 3.78 2.90
N THR A 176 -10.85 2.71 3.08
CA THR A 176 -10.78 1.54 2.19
C THR A 176 -11.82 0.46 2.50
N THR A 177 -12.88 0.77 3.27
CA THR A 177 -14.11 -0.04 3.29
C THR A 177 -15.11 0.44 2.24
N ALA A 178 -14.61 0.84 1.07
CA ALA A 178 -15.37 0.95 -0.15
C ALA A 178 -14.54 0.26 -1.23
N VAL A 179 -15.15 -0.73 -1.87
CA VAL A 179 -14.61 -1.43 -3.03
C VAL A 179 -14.27 -0.39 -4.09
N ILE A 180 -13.01 0.01 -4.18
CA ILE A 180 -12.48 0.83 -5.28
C ILE A 180 -11.60 -0.12 -6.08
N GLU A 181 -11.94 -0.32 -7.36
CA GLU A 181 -11.09 -1.06 -8.28
C GLU A 181 -9.74 -0.35 -8.40
N LEU A 182 -8.65 -1.10 -8.49
CA LEU A 182 -7.27 -0.55 -8.48
C LEU A 182 -7.10 0.64 -9.45
N ASP A 183 -7.70 0.56 -10.63
CA ASP A 183 -7.62 1.63 -11.64
C ASP A 183 -8.24 2.95 -11.15
N GLU A 184 -9.39 2.91 -10.47
CA GLU A 184 -10.04 4.10 -9.93
C GLU A 184 -9.23 4.73 -8.78
N LEU A 185 -8.52 3.91 -8.00
CA LEU A 185 -7.60 4.40 -6.97
C LEU A 185 -6.42 5.15 -7.61
N LEU A 186 -5.78 4.53 -8.60
CA LEU A 186 -4.62 5.12 -9.29
C LEU A 186 -4.99 6.46 -9.95
N ASP A 187 -6.17 6.54 -10.57
CA ASP A 187 -6.71 7.78 -11.13
C ASP A 187 -6.87 8.89 -10.10
N LYS A 188 -7.46 8.57 -8.94
CA LYS A 188 -7.63 9.55 -7.85
C LYS A 188 -6.30 10.05 -7.32
N VAL A 189 -5.29 9.18 -7.27
CA VAL A 189 -3.92 9.57 -6.90
C VAL A 189 -3.36 10.56 -7.91
N CYS A 190 -3.41 10.26 -9.20
CA CYS A 190 -2.89 11.16 -10.24
C CYS A 190 -3.55 12.55 -10.17
N ILE A 191 -4.87 12.60 -9.98
CA ILE A 191 -5.62 13.86 -9.80
C ILE A 191 -5.15 14.60 -8.54
N ALA A 192 -5.03 13.90 -7.41
CA ALA A 192 -4.64 14.53 -6.16
C ALA A 192 -3.22 15.12 -6.20
N VAL A 193 -2.30 14.49 -6.92
CA VAL A 193 -0.94 14.99 -7.14
C VAL A 193 -0.97 16.23 -8.04
N LEU A 194 -1.68 16.19 -9.17
CA LEU A 194 -1.84 17.33 -10.08
C LEU A 194 -2.38 18.59 -9.38
N GLU A 195 -3.30 18.42 -8.43
CA GLU A 195 -3.91 19.55 -7.71
C GLU A 195 -2.96 20.22 -6.69
N ARG A 196 -1.93 19.50 -6.23
CA ARG A 196 -1.10 19.90 -5.07
C ARG A 196 0.33 20.24 -5.44
N PHE A 197 0.82 19.73 -6.56
CA PHE A 197 2.18 19.91 -7.02
C PHE A 197 2.21 20.70 -8.33
N THR A 198 3.27 21.46 -8.53
CA THR A 198 3.48 22.20 -9.78
C THR A 198 3.98 21.24 -10.85
N THR A 199 3.04 20.58 -11.52
CA THR A 199 3.31 19.62 -12.60
C THR A 199 2.24 19.70 -13.68
N ASP A 200 2.59 19.33 -14.91
CA ASP A 200 1.67 19.37 -16.05
C ASP A 200 1.07 17.99 -16.36
N HIS A 201 1.77 16.92 -15.98
CA HIS A 201 1.32 15.54 -16.09
C HIS A 201 1.80 14.69 -14.90
N VAL A 202 1.02 13.66 -14.57
CA VAL A 202 1.33 12.67 -13.55
C VAL A 202 0.99 11.29 -14.09
N SER A 203 1.88 10.34 -13.90
CA SER A 203 1.73 8.97 -14.38
C SER A 203 2.17 7.97 -13.33
N ILE A 204 1.47 6.85 -13.24
CA ILE A 204 1.81 5.74 -12.35
C ILE A 204 2.12 4.53 -13.20
N LEU A 205 3.32 4.00 -13.02
CA LEU A 205 3.76 2.76 -13.64
C LEU A 205 3.86 1.67 -12.58
N LEU A 206 3.30 0.49 -12.82
CA LEU A 206 3.38 -0.65 -11.89
C LEU A 206 4.23 -1.78 -12.46
N LEU A 207 5.01 -2.42 -11.59
CA LEU A 207 5.83 -3.57 -11.92
C LEU A 207 5.00 -4.85 -11.80
N GLU A 208 4.62 -5.44 -12.93
CA GLU A 208 3.83 -6.67 -12.97
C GLU A 208 4.58 -7.74 -13.76
N LYS A 209 4.76 -8.92 -13.15
CA LYS A 209 5.45 -10.06 -13.78
C LYS A 209 6.83 -9.69 -14.38
N GLY A 210 7.52 -8.73 -13.76
CA GLY A 210 8.84 -8.25 -14.18
C GLY A 210 8.82 -7.20 -15.30
N GLN A 211 7.64 -6.72 -15.71
CA GLN A 211 7.46 -5.66 -16.71
C GLN A 211 6.87 -4.42 -16.04
N LEU A 212 7.35 -3.23 -16.41
CA LEU A 212 6.82 -1.98 -15.90
C LEU A 212 5.73 -1.51 -16.86
N LEU A 213 4.48 -1.41 -16.41
CA LEU A 213 3.34 -1.02 -17.25
C LEU A 213 2.81 0.34 -16.84
N LEU A 214 2.46 1.18 -17.80
CA LEU A 214 1.72 2.41 -17.53
C LEU A 214 0.28 2.06 -17.11
N ARG A 215 -0.10 2.36 -15.87
CA ARG A 215 -1.40 1.96 -15.31
C ARG A 215 -2.38 3.11 -15.12
N ALA A 216 -1.89 4.33 -14.93
CA ALA A 216 -2.72 5.52 -14.91
C ALA A 216 -1.91 6.73 -15.34
N GLN A 217 -2.55 7.69 -16.00
CA GLN A 217 -1.94 8.98 -16.33
C GLN A 217 -2.98 10.11 -16.35
N ARG A 218 -2.65 11.28 -15.83
CA ARG A 218 -3.51 12.47 -15.89
C ARG A 218 -2.66 13.71 -16.16
N GLY A 219 -3.19 14.66 -16.90
CA GLY A 219 -2.50 15.92 -17.16
C GLY A 219 -2.93 16.58 -18.46
N ASN A 220 -2.18 17.58 -18.89
CA ASN A 220 -2.45 18.35 -20.11
C ASN A 220 -1.39 18.17 -21.22
N LEU A 221 -0.33 17.40 -20.97
CA LEU A 221 0.68 17.05 -21.97
C LEU A 221 0.16 16.01 -22.96
N THR A 222 0.69 16.03 -24.19
CA THR A 222 0.32 15.10 -25.26
C THR A 222 1.01 13.75 -25.06
N PRO A 223 0.26 12.65 -24.81
CA PRO A 223 0.84 11.34 -24.56
C PRO A 223 1.47 10.74 -25.82
N LEU A 224 2.66 10.15 -25.67
CA LEU A 224 3.32 9.31 -26.68
C LEU A 224 3.17 7.80 -26.38
N MET A 225 2.50 7.48 -25.28
CA MET A 225 2.25 6.14 -24.76
C MET A 225 0.83 6.05 -24.17
N ALA A 226 0.24 4.86 -24.22
CA ALA A 226 -1.11 4.57 -23.73
C ALA A 226 -1.08 3.75 -22.44
N GLU A 227 -2.15 3.83 -21.65
CA GLU A 227 -2.35 2.92 -20.52
C GLU A 227 -2.34 1.47 -21.02
N GLY A 228 -1.61 0.60 -20.32
CA GLY A 228 -1.33 -0.78 -20.72
C GLY A 228 -0.01 -0.97 -21.50
N ASP A 229 0.63 0.11 -21.96
CA ASP A 229 1.93 0.01 -22.63
C ASP A 229 3.03 -0.44 -21.65
N VAL A 230 3.93 -1.27 -22.16
CA VAL A 230 5.11 -1.74 -21.41
C VAL A 230 6.25 -0.74 -21.59
N ILE A 231 6.73 -0.23 -20.47
CA ILE A 231 7.85 0.70 -20.41
C ILE A 231 9.16 -0.08 -20.21
N PRO A 232 10.20 0.19 -21.03
CA PRO A 232 11.47 -0.50 -20.91
C PRO A 232 12.08 -0.36 -19.51
N THR A 233 12.39 -1.48 -18.86
CA THR A 233 13.06 -1.49 -17.55
C THR A 233 14.58 -1.41 -17.66
N SER A 234 15.14 -1.36 -18.87
CA SER A 234 16.57 -1.34 -19.14
C SER A 234 17.15 0.06 -19.43
N ALA A 235 16.31 1.08 -19.56
CA ALA A 235 16.69 2.45 -19.89
C ALA A 235 15.61 3.45 -19.43
N GLY A 236 15.95 4.74 -19.31
CA GLY A 236 15.01 5.76 -18.85
C GLY A 236 15.17 6.13 -17.37
N LEU A 237 14.74 7.34 -17.01
CA LEU A 237 14.77 7.83 -15.62
C LEU A 237 13.84 7.02 -14.71
N THR A 238 12.72 6.54 -15.25
CA THR A 238 11.79 5.61 -14.56
C THR A 238 12.49 4.31 -14.14
N SER A 239 13.22 3.69 -15.06
CA SER A 239 14.04 2.50 -14.79
C SER A 239 15.12 2.80 -13.75
N GLN A 240 15.81 3.94 -13.85
CA GLN A 240 16.83 4.34 -12.88
C GLN A 240 16.26 4.48 -11.47
N ALA A 241 15.10 5.13 -11.31
CA ALA A 241 14.43 5.27 -10.02
C ALA A 241 14.03 3.90 -9.46
N LEU A 242 13.44 3.04 -10.29
CA LEU A 242 13.05 1.68 -9.91
C LEU A 242 14.26 0.83 -9.48
N ILE A 243 15.35 0.83 -10.25
CA ILE A 243 16.54 0.01 -9.97
C ILE A 243 17.28 0.53 -8.73
N SER A 244 17.51 1.84 -8.66
CA SER A 244 18.25 2.47 -7.56
C SER A 244 17.46 2.56 -6.25
N ALA A 245 16.13 2.41 -6.31
CA ALA A 245 15.22 2.64 -5.19
C ALA A 245 15.37 4.06 -4.60
N LYS A 246 15.65 5.04 -5.45
CA LYS A 246 15.79 6.45 -5.08
C LYS A 246 15.03 7.34 -6.06
N THR A 247 14.58 8.49 -5.57
CA THR A 247 13.99 9.52 -6.42
C THR A 247 15.03 10.02 -7.43
N VAL A 248 14.63 10.11 -8.70
CA VAL A 248 15.45 10.65 -9.79
C VAL A 248 14.77 11.91 -10.31
N LEU A 249 15.48 13.03 -10.27
CA LEU A 249 15.04 14.32 -10.78
C LEU A 249 15.91 14.72 -11.97
N GLN A 250 15.27 15.01 -13.10
CA GLN A 250 15.91 15.63 -14.25
C GLN A 250 15.23 16.97 -14.55
N ASN A 251 15.92 18.06 -14.22
CA ASN A 251 15.40 19.41 -14.36
C ASN A 251 15.33 19.90 -15.82
N ASP A 252 16.15 19.36 -16.70
CA ASP A 252 16.04 19.59 -18.13
C ASP A 252 16.30 18.26 -18.86
N VAL A 253 15.26 17.67 -19.43
CA VAL A 253 15.37 16.43 -20.21
C VAL A 253 15.81 16.70 -21.66
N SER A 254 15.82 17.97 -22.09
CA SER A 254 16.18 18.37 -23.45
C SER A 254 17.63 17.99 -23.75
N GLY A 255 17.83 16.94 -24.55
CA GLY A 255 19.15 16.44 -24.93
C GLY A 255 19.79 15.47 -23.94
N SER A 256 19.06 15.01 -22.92
CA SER A 256 19.50 13.89 -22.08
C SER A 256 19.50 12.60 -22.88
N ARG A 257 20.64 11.88 -22.89
CA ARG A 257 20.77 10.60 -23.60
C ARG A 257 19.97 9.47 -22.95
N ASP A 258 19.69 9.61 -21.66
CA ASP A 258 19.00 8.59 -20.85
C ASP A 258 17.50 8.89 -20.70
N TYR A 259 17.00 9.96 -21.34
CA TYR A 259 15.58 10.29 -21.35
C TYR A 259 14.83 9.51 -22.43
N VAL A 260 13.76 8.84 -22.02
CA VAL A 260 12.83 8.14 -22.91
C VAL A 260 11.54 8.96 -22.91
N PRO A 261 11.18 9.63 -24.01
CA PRO A 261 10.09 10.58 -24.03
C PRO A 261 8.73 9.88 -23.90
N GLY A 262 8.06 10.14 -22.78
CA GLY A 262 6.68 9.72 -22.53
C GLY A 262 5.63 10.70 -23.07
N TYR A 263 5.97 11.99 -23.10
CA TYR A 263 5.09 13.08 -23.49
C TYR A 263 5.81 14.05 -24.43
N ALA A 264 5.11 14.57 -25.44
CA ALA A 264 5.74 15.36 -26.50
C ALA A 264 6.36 16.68 -26.01
N GLU A 265 5.75 17.31 -25.01
CA GLU A 265 6.14 18.63 -24.51
C GLU A 265 6.95 18.59 -23.22
N ALA A 266 7.23 17.40 -22.66
CA ALA A 266 7.94 17.27 -21.39
C ALA A 266 9.38 17.80 -21.47
N LYS A 267 9.75 18.61 -20.48
CA LYS A 267 11.05 19.27 -20.33
C LYS A 267 11.68 19.07 -18.95
N ALA A 268 10.92 18.70 -17.94
CA ALA A 268 11.43 18.26 -16.64
C ALA A 268 10.66 17.02 -16.18
N GLU A 269 11.34 16.09 -15.51
CA GLU A 269 10.74 14.84 -15.03
C GLU A 269 11.24 14.51 -13.61
N VAL A 270 10.33 14.08 -12.75
CA VAL A 270 10.64 13.48 -11.44
C VAL A 270 10.06 12.07 -11.40
N CYS A 271 10.92 11.10 -11.11
CA CYS A 271 10.57 9.70 -10.95
C CYS A 271 10.76 9.29 -9.48
N VAL A 272 9.67 9.00 -8.77
CA VAL A 272 9.66 8.57 -7.38
C VAL A 272 9.31 7.08 -7.32
N PRO A 273 10.17 6.22 -6.75
CA PRO A 273 9.89 4.79 -6.69
C PRO A 273 8.74 4.51 -5.69
N LEU A 274 7.82 3.64 -6.07
CA LEU A 274 6.76 3.13 -5.20
C LEU A 274 7.26 1.86 -4.52
N ILE A 275 7.59 1.96 -3.23
CA ILE A 275 8.20 0.89 -2.46
C ILE A 275 7.38 0.61 -1.21
N PHE A 276 7.09 -0.67 -0.96
CA PHE A 276 6.40 -1.10 0.25
C PHE A 276 7.19 -2.24 0.92
N PHE A 277 7.67 -2.01 2.15
CA PHE A 277 8.55 -2.96 2.89
C PHE A 277 9.73 -3.52 2.08
N GLY A 278 10.32 -2.72 1.19
CA GLY A 278 11.45 -3.12 0.35
C GLY A 278 11.07 -3.81 -0.96
N GLU A 279 9.78 -4.10 -1.17
CA GLU A 279 9.25 -4.55 -2.45
C GLU A 279 9.03 -3.35 -3.38
N LYS A 280 9.51 -3.46 -4.62
CA LYS A 280 9.37 -2.42 -5.65
C LYS A 280 8.08 -2.64 -6.43
N LEU A 281 7.08 -1.81 -6.19
CA LEU A 281 5.76 -1.93 -6.79
C LEU A 281 5.64 -1.18 -8.11
N GLY A 282 6.46 -0.15 -8.31
CA GLY A 282 6.31 0.73 -9.47
C GLY A 282 7.07 2.04 -9.34
N VAL A 283 6.67 3.02 -10.15
CA VAL A 283 7.22 4.37 -10.18
C VAL A 283 6.08 5.38 -10.37
N LEU A 284 6.05 6.41 -9.53
CA LEU A 284 5.25 7.62 -9.72
C LEU A 284 6.08 8.63 -10.49
N VAL A 285 5.55 9.14 -11.60
CA VAL A 285 6.25 10.03 -12.53
C VAL A 285 5.49 11.34 -12.63
N LEU A 286 6.22 12.45 -12.57
CA LEU A 286 5.70 13.79 -12.78
C LEU A 286 6.47 14.45 -13.91
N ASP A 287 5.74 14.98 -14.89
CA ASP A 287 6.29 15.68 -16.05
C ASP A 287 5.83 17.14 -16.08
N SER A 288 6.75 18.04 -16.41
CA SER A 288 6.41 19.44 -16.73
C SER A 288 6.93 19.84 -18.09
N LYS A 289 6.17 20.70 -18.78
CA LYS A 289 6.63 21.38 -20.01
C LYS A 289 7.61 22.52 -19.75
N THR A 290 7.86 22.83 -18.47
CA THR A 290 8.76 23.88 -18.03
C THR A 290 10.05 23.25 -17.49
N PRO A 291 11.24 23.62 -18.00
CA PRO A 291 12.49 23.15 -17.41
C PRO A 291 12.64 23.76 -16.00
N HIS A 292 13.29 23.03 -15.10
CA HIS A 292 13.48 23.39 -13.69
C HIS A 292 12.17 23.61 -12.91
N ALA A 293 11.09 22.92 -13.29
CA ALA A 293 9.80 23.01 -12.61
C ALA A 293 9.81 22.44 -11.17
N PHE A 294 10.75 21.54 -10.87
CA PHE A 294 10.84 20.84 -9.60
C PHE A 294 12.09 21.27 -8.83
N LEU A 295 11.91 21.63 -7.57
CA LEU A 295 12.98 22.00 -6.65
C LEU A 295 13.30 20.83 -5.71
N GLU A 296 14.50 20.81 -5.13
CA GLU A 296 14.87 19.77 -4.15
C GLU A 296 13.91 19.73 -2.94
N GLY A 297 13.31 20.87 -2.59
CA GLY A 297 12.30 20.95 -1.54
C GLY A 297 10.97 20.26 -1.87
N ASP A 298 10.69 20.00 -3.14
CA ASP A 298 9.47 19.30 -3.59
C ASP A 298 9.58 17.78 -3.43
N ILE A 299 10.81 17.25 -3.31
CA ILE A 299 11.07 15.81 -3.23
C ILE A 299 10.48 15.16 -1.97
N PRO A 300 10.74 15.65 -0.73
CA PRO A 300 10.26 14.95 0.47
C PRO A 300 8.72 14.83 0.57
N PRO A 301 7.92 15.85 0.18
CA PRO A 301 6.48 15.70 0.07
C PRO A 301 6.05 14.69 -1.00
N LEU A 302 6.72 14.64 -2.16
CA LEU A 302 6.43 13.66 -3.21
C LEU A 302 6.74 12.23 -2.77
N GLU A 303 7.86 12.01 -2.08
CA GLU A 303 8.21 10.72 -1.48
C GLU A 303 7.16 10.29 -0.44
N SER A 304 6.66 11.23 0.36
CA SER A 304 5.60 10.93 1.33
C SER A 304 4.29 10.50 0.64
N VAL A 305 3.97 11.10 -0.51
CA VAL A 305 2.81 10.67 -1.32
C VAL A 305 3.07 9.30 -1.94
N ALA A 306 4.26 9.06 -2.48
CA ALA A 306 4.64 7.77 -3.06
C ALA A 306 4.56 6.63 -2.03
N ASP A 307 4.99 6.85 -0.79
CA ASP A 307 4.84 5.88 0.31
C ASP A 307 3.37 5.51 0.57
N ILE A 308 2.49 6.52 0.61
CA ILE A 308 1.05 6.30 0.81
C ILE A 308 0.46 5.52 -0.38
N CYS A 309 0.86 5.86 -1.59
CA CYS A 309 0.39 5.20 -2.82
C CYS A 309 0.84 3.75 -2.86
N ALA A 310 2.12 3.47 -2.56
CA ALA A 310 2.68 2.13 -2.52
C ALA A 310 1.91 1.24 -1.53
N ALA A 311 1.59 1.76 -0.35
CA ALA A 311 0.77 1.04 0.63
C ALA A 311 -0.65 0.74 0.12
N ALA A 312 -1.29 1.72 -0.53
CA ALA A 312 -2.64 1.56 -1.07
C ALA A 312 -2.68 0.54 -2.23
N ILE A 313 -1.70 0.56 -3.12
CA ILE A 313 -1.53 -0.40 -4.22
C ILE A 313 -1.34 -1.82 -3.68
N GLN A 314 -0.45 -2.00 -2.68
CA GLN A 314 -0.24 -3.31 -2.08
C GLN A 314 -1.50 -3.85 -1.42
N ASN A 315 -2.25 -3.00 -0.71
CA ASN A 315 -3.52 -3.37 -0.10
C ASN A 315 -4.55 -3.79 -1.15
N ALA A 316 -4.65 -3.07 -2.26
CA ALA A 316 -5.53 -3.42 -3.36
C ALA A 316 -5.14 -4.77 -3.99
N HIS A 317 -3.85 -5.03 -4.21
CA HIS A 317 -3.37 -6.33 -4.70
C HIS A 317 -3.66 -7.47 -3.73
N HIS A 318 -3.47 -7.27 -2.42
CA HIS A 318 -3.82 -8.25 -1.40
C HIS A 318 -5.32 -8.48 -1.32
N PHE A 319 -6.12 -7.43 -1.44
CA PHE A 319 -7.58 -7.55 -1.47
C PHE A 319 -8.06 -8.30 -2.70
N GLU A 320 -7.54 -7.98 -3.89
CA GLU A 320 -7.84 -8.70 -5.14
C GLU A 320 -7.44 -10.17 -5.04
N SER A 321 -6.25 -10.46 -4.52
CA SER A 321 -5.76 -11.83 -4.31
C SER A 321 -6.60 -12.58 -3.28
N ALA A 322 -6.98 -11.92 -2.17
CA ALA A 322 -7.86 -12.49 -1.16
C ALA A 322 -9.27 -12.73 -1.72
N LYS A 323 -9.78 -11.84 -2.58
CA LYS A 323 -11.06 -11.98 -3.28
C LYS A 323 -11.03 -13.13 -4.28
N GLN A 324 -9.93 -13.28 -5.04
CA GLN A 324 -9.73 -14.42 -5.94
C GLN A 324 -9.68 -15.74 -5.16
N LEU A 325 -8.94 -15.81 -4.05
CA LEU A 325 -8.91 -16.99 -3.17
C LEU A 325 -10.26 -17.24 -2.47
N ALA A 326 -11.03 -16.19 -2.17
CA ALA A 326 -12.31 -16.29 -1.50
C ALA A 326 -13.44 -16.76 -2.43
N TYR A 327 -13.34 -16.51 -3.75
CA TYR A 327 -14.42 -16.78 -4.70
C TYR A 327 -14.12 -17.79 -5.79
N LEU A 328 -12.86 -18.09 -6.10
CA LEU A 328 -12.51 -19.07 -7.12
C LEU A 328 -12.14 -20.42 -6.49
N ASP A 329 -12.39 -21.49 -7.24
CA ASP A 329 -11.89 -22.82 -6.92
C ASP A 329 -10.46 -22.98 -7.44
N GLY A 330 -9.52 -23.34 -6.55
CA GLY A 330 -8.09 -23.37 -6.86
C GLY A 330 -7.67 -24.42 -7.91
N LEU A 331 -8.50 -25.43 -8.18
CA LEU A 331 -8.21 -26.45 -9.18
C LEU A 331 -8.72 -26.06 -10.57
N THR A 332 -9.95 -25.56 -10.62
CA THR A 332 -10.72 -25.40 -11.86
C THR A 332 -10.78 -23.96 -12.36
N GLY A 333 -10.51 -22.97 -11.50
CA GLY A 333 -10.55 -21.55 -11.86
C GLY A 333 -11.95 -20.96 -12.06
N ILE A 334 -13.01 -21.77 -11.96
CA ILE A 334 -14.40 -21.29 -11.87
C ILE A 334 -14.72 -20.84 -10.44
N PHE A 335 -15.91 -20.26 -10.24
CA PHE A 335 -16.31 -19.84 -8.90
C PHE A 335 -16.44 -21.02 -7.93
N ASN A 336 -16.24 -20.79 -6.65
CA ASN A 336 -16.37 -21.78 -5.60
C ASN A 336 -17.79 -21.78 -4.99
N ARG A 337 -18.07 -22.77 -4.15
CA ARG A 337 -19.34 -22.89 -3.42
C ARG A 337 -19.72 -21.62 -2.65
N ARG A 338 -18.75 -20.95 -2.00
CA ARG A 338 -19.03 -19.73 -1.21
C ARG A 338 -19.59 -18.61 -2.09
N PHE A 339 -19.06 -18.45 -3.29
CA PHE A 339 -19.57 -17.47 -4.25
C PHE A 339 -20.99 -17.82 -4.73
N PHE A 340 -21.27 -19.11 -4.99
CA PHE A 340 -22.62 -19.57 -5.31
C PHE A 340 -23.63 -19.17 -4.22
N GLU A 341 -23.33 -19.48 -2.95
CA GLU A 341 -24.20 -19.21 -1.80
C GLU A 341 -24.53 -17.72 -1.64
N MET A 342 -23.57 -16.85 -1.96
CA MET A 342 -23.79 -15.39 -1.96
C MET A 342 -24.64 -14.95 -3.15
N ARG A 343 -24.26 -15.38 -4.36
CA ARG A 343 -24.86 -14.88 -5.60
C ARG A 343 -26.31 -15.31 -5.78
N ILE A 344 -26.66 -16.52 -5.36
CA ILE A 344 -28.05 -17.01 -5.48
C ILE A 344 -29.02 -16.14 -4.65
N VAL A 345 -28.60 -15.64 -3.49
CA VAL A 345 -29.43 -14.75 -2.66
C VAL A 345 -29.69 -13.43 -3.38
N GLU A 346 -28.64 -12.82 -3.94
CA GLU A 346 -28.74 -11.57 -4.70
C GLU A 346 -29.64 -11.72 -5.95
N GLU A 347 -29.49 -12.83 -6.69
CA GLU A 347 -30.30 -13.08 -7.89
C GLU A 347 -31.75 -13.43 -7.55
N LEU A 348 -32.03 -14.12 -6.44
CA LEU A 348 -33.40 -14.36 -5.98
C LEU A 348 -34.11 -13.05 -5.61
N GLU A 349 -33.44 -12.17 -4.87
CA GLU A 349 -34.00 -10.85 -4.54
C GLU A 349 -34.26 -10.02 -5.81
N ARG A 350 -33.36 -10.09 -6.79
CA ARG A 350 -33.54 -9.45 -8.09
C ARG A 350 -34.72 -10.05 -8.86
N ALA A 351 -34.79 -11.37 -8.95
CA ALA A 351 -35.85 -12.10 -9.62
C ALA A 351 -37.22 -11.79 -9.02
N GLN A 352 -37.31 -11.77 -7.69
CA GLN A 352 -38.53 -11.40 -6.97
C GLN A 352 -38.95 -9.95 -7.25
N ARG A 353 -38.00 -9.01 -7.23
CA ARG A 353 -38.25 -7.58 -7.48
C ARG A 353 -38.77 -7.31 -8.89
N TYR A 354 -38.16 -7.95 -9.89
CA TYR A 354 -38.49 -7.72 -11.30
C TYR A 354 -39.49 -8.73 -11.87
N LYS A 355 -39.97 -9.67 -11.04
CA LYS A 355 -40.86 -10.78 -11.44
C LYS A 355 -40.30 -11.55 -12.63
N SER A 356 -39.00 -11.84 -12.61
CA SER A 356 -38.32 -12.66 -13.60
C SER A 356 -38.02 -14.04 -13.02
N ASP A 357 -37.81 -15.03 -13.88
CA ASP A 357 -37.38 -16.37 -13.46
C ASP A 357 -35.90 -16.39 -13.08
N LEU A 358 -35.53 -17.33 -12.21
CA LEU A 358 -34.15 -17.70 -11.94
C LEU A 358 -34.07 -19.23 -11.88
N SER A 359 -33.25 -19.83 -12.74
CA SER A 359 -33.03 -21.27 -12.73
C SER A 359 -31.71 -21.65 -12.09
N VAL A 360 -31.71 -22.76 -11.36
CA VAL A 360 -30.55 -23.42 -10.76
C VAL A 360 -30.38 -24.79 -11.40
N ILE A 361 -29.17 -25.10 -11.82
CA ILE A 361 -28.78 -26.43 -12.30
C ILE A 361 -27.73 -27.00 -11.36
N MET A 362 -27.94 -28.23 -10.91
CA MET A 362 -26.97 -29.05 -10.18
C MET A 362 -26.47 -30.15 -11.13
N LEU A 363 -25.16 -30.28 -11.27
CA LEU A 363 -24.51 -31.20 -12.21
C LEU A 363 -23.46 -32.00 -11.47
N ASP A 364 -23.35 -33.30 -11.75
CA ASP A 364 -22.34 -34.18 -11.14
C ASP A 364 -21.74 -35.13 -12.18
N ILE A 365 -20.44 -35.36 -12.08
CA ILE A 365 -19.72 -36.27 -12.96
C ILE A 365 -19.98 -37.73 -12.57
N ASP A 366 -20.56 -38.47 -13.50
CA ASP A 366 -20.98 -39.84 -13.25
C ASP A 366 -19.79 -40.77 -12.99
N ASN A 367 -19.85 -41.50 -11.86
CA ASN A 367 -18.83 -42.48 -11.48
C ASN A 367 -17.42 -41.90 -11.35
N PHE A 368 -17.26 -40.62 -11.01
CA PHE A 368 -15.96 -39.96 -10.94
C PHE A 368 -14.99 -40.63 -9.95
N LYS A 369 -15.49 -41.13 -8.81
CA LYS A 369 -14.67 -41.97 -7.91
C LYS A 369 -14.04 -43.17 -8.61
N LYS A 370 -14.80 -43.90 -9.45
CA LYS A 370 -14.26 -45.05 -10.20
C LYS A 370 -13.23 -44.62 -11.24
N LEU A 371 -13.41 -43.44 -11.85
CA LEU A 371 -12.44 -42.86 -12.77
C LEU A 371 -11.12 -42.56 -12.03
N ASN A 372 -11.18 -41.96 -10.85
CA ASN A 372 -10.00 -41.73 -10.00
C ASN A 372 -9.33 -43.03 -9.55
N ASP A 373 -10.12 -44.03 -9.14
CA ASP A 373 -9.60 -45.32 -8.69
C ASP A 373 -8.87 -46.07 -9.84
N GLU A 374 -9.31 -45.89 -11.08
CA GLU A 374 -8.75 -46.58 -12.26
C GLU A 374 -7.56 -45.85 -12.89
N PHE A 375 -7.61 -44.52 -12.96
CA PHE A 375 -6.64 -43.72 -13.72
C PHE A 375 -5.84 -42.72 -12.88
N GLY A 376 -6.12 -42.62 -11.59
CA GLY A 376 -5.43 -41.75 -10.64
C GLY A 376 -5.98 -40.33 -10.56
N HIS A 377 -5.75 -39.69 -9.41
CA HIS A 377 -6.28 -38.36 -9.11
C HIS A 377 -5.80 -37.26 -10.07
N LEU A 378 -4.58 -37.34 -10.59
CA LEU A 378 -4.08 -36.35 -11.55
C LEU A 378 -4.91 -36.32 -12.84
N LEU A 379 -5.39 -37.48 -13.30
CA LEU A 379 -6.27 -37.53 -14.47
C LEU A 379 -7.67 -37.02 -14.12
N GLY A 380 -8.18 -37.35 -12.94
CA GLY A 380 -9.46 -36.79 -12.46
C GLY A 380 -9.43 -35.27 -12.35
N ASP A 381 -8.34 -34.70 -11.85
CA ASP A 381 -8.13 -33.25 -11.78
C ASP A 381 -8.17 -32.61 -13.18
N GLU A 382 -7.60 -33.28 -14.17
CA GLU A 382 -7.64 -32.81 -15.56
C GLU A 382 -9.05 -32.90 -16.16
N VAL A 383 -9.78 -33.97 -15.87
CA VAL A 383 -11.21 -34.08 -16.24
C VAL A 383 -12.02 -32.93 -15.63
N LEU A 384 -11.79 -32.59 -14.35
CA LEU A 384 -12.47 -31.47 -13.69
C LEU A 384 -12.16 -30.14 -14.36
N ARG A 385 -10.90 -29.87 -14.73
CA ARG A 385 -10.52 -28.65 -15.46
C ARG A 385 -11.20 -28.56 -16.82
N GLN A 386 -11.21 -29.67 -17.58
CA GLN A 386 -11.82 -29.68 -18.90
C GLN A 386 -13.35 -29.55 -18.85
N VAL A 387 -14.02 -30.23 -17.91
CA VAL A 387 -15.46 -30.05 -17.68
C VAL A 387 -15.74 -28.58 -17.34
N SER A 388 -14.96 -27.98 -16.43
CA SER A 388 -15.13 -26.57 -16.06
C SER A 388 -14.98 -25.62 -17.26
N SER A 389 -14.00 -25.88 -18.12
CA SER A 389 -13.79 -25.11 -19.36
C SER A 389 -14.96 -25.25 -20.33
N ILE A 390 -15.48 -26.47 -20.52
CA ILE A 390 -16.66 -26.73 -21.35
C ILE A 390 -17.86 -25.95 -20.82
N LEU A 391 -18.11 -25.99 -19.51
CA LEU A 391 -19.21 -25.24 -18.90
C LEU A 391 -19.08 -23.73 -19.17
N GLN A 392 -17.91 -23.14 -18.90
CA GLN A 392 -17.69 -21.71 -19.13
C GLN A 392 -17.89 -21.28 -20.59
N GLN A 393 -17.44 -22.08 -21.56
CA GLN A 393 -17.53 -21.75 -22.99
C GLN A 393 -18.96 -21.78 -23.54
N HIS A 394 -19.86 -22.52 -22.89
CA HIS A 394 -21.22 -22.76 -23.37
C HIS A 394 -22.29 -21.96 -22.63
N LEU A 395 -21.89 -21.21 -21.59
CA LEU A 395 -22.74 -20.34 -20.79
C LEU A 395 -22.61 -18.88 -21.23
N ARG A 396 -23.66 -18.09 -20.97
CA ARG A 396 -23.71 -16.65 -21.31
C ARG A 396 -22.92 -15.87 -20.25
N LYS A 397 -22.48 -14.65 -20.59
CA LYS A 397 -21.74 -13.78 -19.65
C LYS A 397 -22.50 -13.47 -18.35
N GLY A 398 -23.84 -13.53 -18.37
CA GLY A 398 -24.69 -13.33 -17.19
C GLY A 398 -24.92 -14.59 -16.35
N ASP A 399 -24.58 -15.77 -16.87
CA ASP A 399 -24.74 -17.04 -16.17
C ASP A 399 -23.55 -17.25 -15.24
N VAL A 400 -23.76 -17.96 -14.14
CA VAL A 400 -22.72 -18.22 -13.14
C VAL A 400 -22.50 -19.72 -13.04
N VAL A 401 -21.25 -20.16 -13.21
CA VAL A 401 -20.84 -21.56 -13.00
C VAL A 401 -19.90 -21.65 -11.80
N CYS A 402 -20.20 -22.59 -10.91
CA CYS A 402 -19.47 -22.82 -9.68
C CYS A 402 -19.12 -24.29 -9.51
N ARG A 403 -17.95 -24.58 -8.91
CA ARG A 403 -17.66 -25.88 -8.32
C ARG A 403 -18.30 -25.93 -6.93
N TYR A 404 -19.34 -26.73 -6.79
CA TYR A 404 -20.15 -26.82 -5.57
C TYR A 404 -19.56 -27.83 -4.57
N GLY A 405 -19.03 -28.94 -5.08
CA GLY A 405 -18.43 -30.03 -4.32
C GLY A 405 -17.39 -30.75 -5.17
N GLY A 406 -16.72 -31.77 -4.61
CA GLY A 406 -15.57 -32.44 -5.24
C GLY A 406 -15.72 -32.68 -6.75
N GLU A 407 -16.80 -33.34 -7.17
CA GLU A 407 -17.16 -33.62 -8.57
C GLU A 407 -18.48 -32.96 -9.00
N GLU A 408 -18.98 -32.02 -8.17
CA GLU A 408 -20.29 -31.40 -8.29
C GLU A 408 -20.16 -29.93 -8.70
N PHE A 409 -21.01 -29.51 -9.62
CA PHE A 409 -21.08 -28.17 -10.17
C PHE A 409 -22.48 -27.60 -9.98
N ALA A 410 -22.56 -26.30 -9.76
CA ALA A 410 -23.81 -25.57 -9.69
C ALA A 410 -23.79 -24.43 -10.71
N ILE A 411 -24.91 -24.21 -11.39
CA ILE A 411 -25.05 -23.15 -12.39
C ILE A 411 -26.28 -22.32 -12.05
N LEU A 412 -26.13 -21.00 -12.04
CA LEU A 412 -27.22 -20.03 -11.94
C LEU A 412 -27.50 -19.42 -13.31
N LEU A 413 -28.76 -19.45 -13.72
CA LEU A 413 -29.25 -18.89 -14.97
C LEU A 413 -30.28 -17.79 -14.67
N PRO A 414 -29.85 -16.52 -14.52
CA PRO A 414 -30.77 -15.41 -14.33
C PRO A 414 -31.69 -15.23 -15.54
N GLN A 415 -32.96 -14.90 -15.31
CA GLN A 415 -33.96 -14.68 -16.36
C GLN A 415 -34.19 -15.91 -17.26
N ALA A 416 -34.01 -17.11 -16.70
CA ALA A 416 -34.27 -18.37 -17.38
C ALA A 416 -35.36 -19.15 -16.64
N ASN A 417 -36.40 -19.55 -17.37
CA ASN A 417 -37.41 -20.48 -16.89
C ASN A 417 -36.89 -21.93 -16.95
N ILE A 418 -37.68 -22.87 -16.41
CA ILE A 418 -37.29 -24.28 -16.35
C ILE A 418 -37.02 -24.88 -17.74
N GLU A 419 -37.80 -24.54 -18.76
CA GLU A 419 -37.61 -25.07 -20.13
C GLU A 419 -36.25 -24.64 -20.70
N SER A 420 -35.92 -23.36 -20.58
CA SER A 420 -34.63 -22.82 -21.02
C SER A 420 -33.46 -23.44 -20.25
N ALA A 421 -33.64 -23.69 -18.95
CA ALA A 421 -32.64 -24.34 -18.12
C ALA A 421 -32.39 -25.79 -18.55
N LEU A 422 -33.45 -26.53 -18.89
CA LEU A 422 -33.35 -27.90 -19.40
C LEU A 422 -32.66 -27.96 -20.77
N GLU A 423 -32.90 -27.00 -21.65
CA GLU A 423 -32.20 -26.89 -22.93
C GLU A 423 -30.69 -26.66 -22.73
N VAL A 424 -30.32 -25.74 -21.84
CA VAL A 424 -28.91 -25.49 -21.48
C VAL A 424 -28.28 -26.73 -20.87
N ALA A 425 -28.96 -27.36 -19.90
CA ALA A 425 -28.50 -28.58 -19.26
C ALA A 425 -28.27 -29.72 -20.26
N GLU A 426 -29.19 -29.95 -21.20
CA GLU A 426 -29.06 -31.04 -22.18
C GLU A 426 -27.95 -30.76 -23.19
N LYS A 427 -27.77 -29.49 -23.57
CA LYS A 427 -26.64 -29.07 -24.41
C LYS A 427 -25.31 -29.35 -23.71
N LEU A 428 -25.18 -28.96 -22.44
CA LEU A 428 -23.96 -29.20 -21.65
C LEU A 428 -23.70 -30.70 -21.49
N ARG A 429 -24.72 -31.50 -21.14
CA ARG A 429 -24.62 -32.95 -20.98
C ARG A 429 -24.11 -33.62 -22.25
N ARG A 430 -24.71 -33.31 -23.41
CA ARG A 430 -24.27 -33.85 -24.72
C ARG A 430 -22.85 -33.43 -25.08
N THR A 431 -22.49 -32.19 -24.78
CA THR A 431 -21.16 -31.66 -25.08
C THR A 431 -20.09 -32.39 -24.27
N ILE A 432 -20.34 -32.62 -22.98
CA ILE A 432 -19.43 -33.37 -22.11
C ILE A 432 -19.33 -34.83 -22.54
N GLU A 433 -20.46 -35.48 -22.82
CA GLU A 433 -20.49 -36.88 -23.31
C GLU A 433 -19.70 -37.07 -24.61
N ALA A 434 -19.81 -36.11 -25.55
CA ALA A 434 -19.12 -36.16 -26.83
C ALA A 434 -17.64 -35.74 -26.75
N TRP A 435 -17.19 -35.14 -25.63
CA TRP A 435 -15.84 -34.63 -25.49
C TRP A 435 -14.83 -35.78 -25.29
N HIS A 436 -13.73 -35.74 -26.04
CA HIS A 436 -12.64 -36.69 -25.87
C HIS A 436 -11.69 -36.20 -24.78
N PHE A 437 -11.84 -36.72 -23.56
CA PHE A 437 -10.94 -36.45 -22.45
C PHE A 437 -9.62 -37.20 -22.64
N PRO A 438 -8.48 -36.51 -22.84
CA PRO A 438 -7.19 -37.15 -23.05
C PRO A 438 -6.85 -38.09 -21.90
N GLY A 439 -6.48 -39.34 -22.21
CA GLY A 439 -6.12 -40.35 -21.22
C GLY A 439 -7.30 -41.15 -20.64
N VAL A 440 -8.55 -40.79 -20.96
CA VAL A 440 -9.75 -41.56 -20.55
C VAL A 440 -10.28 -42.34 -21.76
N PRO A 441 -10.21 -43.69 -21.78
CA PRO A 441 -10.57 -44.51 -22.94
C PRO A 441 -12.09 -44.71 -23.11
N ARG A 442 -12.91 -43.91 -22.40
CA ARG A 442 -14.38 -44.02 -22.39
C ARG A 442 -15.01 -42.62 -22.23
N PRO A 443 -16.28 -42.44 -22.66
CA PRO A 443 -16.99 -41.18 -22.44
C PRO A 443 -17.09 -40.86 -20.95
N VAL A 444 -16.88 -39.59 -20.61
CA VAL A 444 -17.23 -39.04 -19.30
C VAL A 444 -18.65 -38.49 -19.42
N THR A 445 -19.55 -38.93 -18.55
CA THR A 445 -20.94 -38.48 -18.56
C THR A 445 -21.28 -37.70 -17.30
N VAL A 446 -22.36 -36.92 -17.36
CA VAL A 446 -22.85 -36.15 -16.23
C VAL A 446 -24.33 -36.38 -16.03
N SER A 447 -24.74 -36.43 -14.76
CA SER A 447 -26.14 -36.36 -14.37
C SER A 447 -26.47 -34.92 -13.99
N VAL A 448 -27.66 -34.45 -14.34
CA VAL A 448 -28.05 -33.05 -14.18
C VAL A 448 -29.47 -32.94 -13.61
N GLY A 449 -29.64 -32.10 -12.59
CA GLY A 449 -30.92 -31.72 -12.01
C GLY A 449 -31.16 -30.21 -12.16
N ALA A 450 -32.37 -29.79 -12.49
CA ALA A 450 -32.71 -28.37 -12.66
C ALA A 450 -34.00 -27.98 -11.91
N ALA A 451 -34.03 -26.78 -11.35
CA ALA A 451 -35.20 -26.18 -10.72
C ALA A 451 -35.19 -24.67 -10.95
N ASN A 452 -36.36 -24.04 -11.04
CA ASN A 452 -36.49 -22.58 -11.11
C ASN A 452 -37.31 -22.00 -9.96
N PHE A 453 -36.93 -20.78 -9.57
CA PHE A 453 -37.82 -19.83 -8.93
C PHE A 453 -38.74 -19.21 -9.99
N PRO A 454 -40.04 -19.03 -9.71
CA PRO A 454 -40.73 -19.35 -8.44
C PRO A 454 -41.37 -20.75 -8.38
N ASP A 455 -41.35 -21.53 -9.46
CA ASP A 455 -42.18 -22.74 -9.59
C ASP A 455 -41.81 -23.87 -8.62
N PHE A 456 -40.54 -23.97 -8.23
CA PHE A 456 -40.01 -25.03 -7.36
C PHE A 456 -39.41 -24.51 -6.05
N GLY A 457 -39.82 -23.32 -5.61
CA GLY A 457 -39.39 -22.74 -4.34
C GLY A 457 -39.34 -21.21 -4.40
N GLU A 458 -39.56 -20.57 -3.26
CA GLU A 458 -39.44 -19.11 -3.09
C GLU A 458 -38.14 -18.72 -2.38
N THR A 459 -37.45 -19.68 -1.75
CA THR A 459 -36.19 -19.48 -1.04
C THR A 459 -35.03 -20.22 -1.69
N ARG A 460 -33.79 -19.79 -1.40
CA ARG A 460 -32.57 -20.50 -1.83
C ARG A 460 -32.65 -22.00 -1.53
N ASP A 461 -32.94 -22.33 -0.27
CA ASP A 461 -32.90 -23.72 0.20
C ASP A 461 -33.91 -24.59 -0.52
N GLU A 462 -35.10 -24.07 -0.81
CA GLU A 462 -36.12 -24.80 -1.56
C GLU A 462 -35.68 -25.05 -3.00
N VAL A 463 -35.22 -24.02 -3.71
CA VAL A 463 -34.85 -24.13 -5.13
C VAL A 463 -33.60 -25.02 -5.30
N VAL A 464 -32.58 -24.87 -4.46
CA VAL A 464 -31.37 -25.70 -4.50
C VAL A 464 -31.69 -27.15 -4.14
N SER A 465 -32.49 -27.38 -3.09
CA SER A 465 -32.92 -28.72 -2.69
C SER A 465 -33.76 -29.42 -3.77
N ALA A 466 -34.61 -28.66 -4.47
CA ALA A 466 -35.39 -29.17 -5.60
C ALA A 466 -34.48 -29.60 -6.76
N ALA A 467 -33.48 -28.79 -7.12
CA ALA A 467 -32.51 -29.12 -8.16
C ALA A 467 -31.63 -30.33 -7.76
N ASP A 468 -31.21 -30.42 -6.50
CA ASP A 468 -30.43 -31.55 -5.99
C ASP A 468 -31.25 -32.86 -5.97
N THR A 469 -32.52 -32.79 -5.59
CA THR A 469 -33.44 -33.95 -5.65
C THR A 469 -33.63 -34.44 -7.10
N ALA A 470 -33.70 -33.52 -8.06
CA ALA A 470 -33.76 -33.87 -9.47
C ALA A 470 -32.46 -34.53 -9.94
N LEU A 471 -31.30 -34.02 -9.52
CA LEU A 471 -29.98 -34.60 -9.82
C LEU A 471 -29.86 -36.02 -9.24
N TYR A 472 -30.30 -36.22 -8.00
CA TYR A 472 -30.33 -37.54 -7.38
C TYR A 472 -31.20 -38.53 -8.19
N THR A 473 -32.36 -38.08 -8.65
CA THR A 473 -33.25 -38.88 -9.50
C THR A 473 -32.56 -39.23 -10.84
N ALA A 474 -31.88 -38.27 -11.46
CA ALA A 474 -31.10 -38.49 -12.69
C ALA A 474 -30.05 -39.59 -12.50
N LYS A 475 -29.35 -39.59 -11.36
CA LYS A 475 -28.36 -40.63 -11.01
C LYS A 475 -28.99 -42.01 -10.81
N GLN A 476 -30.18 -42.07 -10.21
CA GLN A 476 -30.88 -43.34 -9.95
C GLN A 476 -31.46 -43.98 -11.21
N GLU A 477 -32.03 -43.18 -12.12
CA GLU A 477 -32.74 -43.72 -13.27
C GLU A 477 -31.83 -44.16 -14.43
N GLY A 478 -30.50 -44.09 -14.25
CA GLY A 478 -29.53 -44.60 -15.21
C GLY A 478 -28.44 -43.62 -15.60
N ARG A 479 -28.30 -42.50 -14.88
CA ARG A 479 -27.27 -41.47 -15.11
C ARG A 479 -27.36 -40.85 -16.52
N ASN A 480 -26.38 -40.01 -16.87
CA ASN A 480 -26.24 -39.37 -18.18
C ASN A 480 -27.55 -38.79 -18.71
N ARG A 481 -28.24 -38.00 -17.88
CA ARG A 481 -29.53 -37.40 -18.22
C ARG A 481 -29.77 -36.11 -17.46
N VAL A 482 -30.73 -35.34 -17.96
CA VAL A 482 -31.26 -34.15 -17.32
C VAL A 482 -32.63 -34.45 -16.75
N MET A 483 -32.84 -34.07 -15.50
CA MET A 483 -34.14 -34.13 -14.82
C MET A 483 -34.53 -32.74 -14.32
N SER A 484 -35.80 -32.37 -14.46
CA SER A 484 -36.37 -31.23 -13.74
C SER A 484 -36.83 -31.65 -12.35
N ALA A 485 -36.92 -30.69 -11.43
CA ALA A 485 -37.66 -30.86 -10.21
C ALA A 485 -39.12 -31.25 -10.52
N ALA A 486 -39.71 -32.10 -9.68
CA ALA A 486 -41.13 -32.41 -9.74
C ALA A 486 -41.90 -31.37 -8.92
N ALA A 487 -42.99 -30.83 -9.47
CA ALA A 487 -43.83 -29.91 -8.73
C ALA A 487 -44.44 -30.64 -7.53
N SER A 488 -44.25 -30.12 -6.32
CA SER A 488 -44.92 -30.64 -5.13
C SER A 488 -46.43 -30.45 -5.30
N SER A 489 -47.19 -31.55 -5.34
CA SER A 489 -48.66 -31.54 -5.40
C SER A 489 -49.30 -31.14 -4.06
N ALA A 490 -48.74 -30.16 -3.35
CA ALA A 490 -49.35 -29.58 -2.16
C ALA A 490 -50.34 -28.49 -2.63
N ALA A 491 -51.61 -28.88 -2.76
CA ALA A 491 -52.72 -27.97 -3.01
C ALA A 491 -52.69 -26.80 -2.00
N LYS A 492 -52.57 -25.57 -2.49
CA LYS A 492 -52.84 -24.36 -1.70
C LYS A 492 -54.30 -24.42 -1.19
N PRO A 493 -54.56 -24.38 0.14
CA PRO A 493 -55.92 -24.31 0.66
C PRO A 493 -56.57 -22.98 0.25
N GLY A 494 -57.85 -23.05 -0.12
CA GLY A 494 -58.59 -22.03 -0.86
C GLY A 494 -58.56 -20.61 -0.31
N ALA A 495 -58.44 -19.65 -1.23
CA ALA A 495 -58.82 -18.26 -1.00
C ALA A 495 -60.32 -18.21 -0.66
N GLY A 496 -60.61 -17.75 0.55
CA GLY A 496 -61.94 -17.67 1.12
C GLY A 496 -62.92 -16.88 0.24
N THR A 497 -64.13 -17.42 0.16
CA THR A 497 -65.33 -16.79 -0.37
C THR A 497 -65.57 -15.43 0.29
N THR A 498 -65.55 -14.37 -0.53
CA THR A 498 -66.00 -13.03 -0.20
C THR A 498 -67.46 -13.04 0.27
N LYS A 499 -67.69 -12.83 1.58
CA LYS A 499 -69.01 -12.46 2.10
C LYS A 499 -69.34 -11.03 1.68
N SER A 500 -70.37 -10.93 0.83
CA SER A 500 -71.13 -9.71 0.55
C SER A 500 -71.62 -9.07 1.87
N ARG A 501 -71.15 -7.85 2.15
CA ARG A 501 -71.79 -6.94 3.12
C ARG A 501 -72.91 -6.20 2.39
N LYS A 502 -74.15 -6.55 2.73
CA LYS A 502 -75.33 -5.71 2.48
C LYS A 502 -75.24 -4.47 3.36
N THR A 503 -75.21 -3.30 2.73
CA THR A 503 -75.61 -2.02 3.33
C THR A 503 -77.13 -1.93 3.30
N ASN A 504 -77.75 -1.82 4.47
CA ASN A 504 -79.10 -1.33 4.68
C ASN A 504 -79.03 -0.28 5.80
N ALA A 505 -79.75 0.82 5.58
CA ALA A 505 -79.86 2.06 6.36
C ALA A 505 -78.75 3.10 6.10
#